data_AF-A0A1H0B1G9-F1
#
_entry.id   AF-A0A1H0B1G9-F1
#
_cell.length_a   1.000
_cell.length_b   1.000
_cell.length_c   1.000
_cell.angle_alpha   90.00
_cell.angle_beta   90.00
_cell.angle_gamma   90.00
#
_symmetry.space_group_name_H-M   'P 1'
#
loop_
_entity.id
_entity.type
_entity.pdbx_description
1 polymer ?
#
loop_
_entity_poly.entity_id
_entity_poly.type
_entity_poly.pdbx_seq_one_letter_code
_entity_poly.pdbx_strand_id
1 'polypeptide(L)'
;MLPDHVHARHLAQLGLLKEILDETGLATNVLEKSEAIPLHVLMAGFQEDKKGRERFLHFSFLPLNDEEIAAIQLLQIYSTLPFHLQEGVRDGVAAVLLEINTRLPIGHFGINEQNELHYRYVYSISASSKFDSEEVLEILSLFVYMCDMFAEHVELVASGEAAAEQVIQALR
;
A
#
# COMPACT_ATOMS: atom_id res chain seq x y z
N MET A 1 -12.02 4.77 19.95
CA MET A 1 -10.79 3.99 20.19
C MET A 1 -11.13 2.53 20.02
N LEU A 2 -10.27 1.74 19.39
CA LEU A 2 -10.48 0.29 19.30
C LEU A 2 -10.32 -0.35 20.70
N PRO A 3 -11.07 -1.41 21.01
CA PRO A 3 -10.86 -2.18 22.23
C PRO A 3 -9.48 -2.86 22.27
N ASP A 4 -8.92 -3.04 23.47
CA ASP A 4 -7.59 -3.66 23.64
C ASP A 4 -7.49 -5.08 23.05
N HIS A 5 -8.57 -5.87 23.12
CA HIS A 5 -8.60 -7.20 22.52
C HIS A 5 -8.50 -7.18 20.99
N VAL A 6 -9.01 -6.12 20.34
CA VAL A 6 -8.87 -5.94 18.89
C VAL A 6 -7.42 -5.59 18.54
N HIS A 7 -6.79 -4.73 19.33
CA HIS A 7 -5.36 -4.42 19.17
C HIS A 7 -4.47 -5.66 19.32
N ALA A 8 -4.71 -6.47 20.36
CA ALA A 8 -3.98 -7.72 20.57
C ALA A 8 -4.16 -8.70 19.40
N ARG A 9 -5.40 -8.83 18.87
CA ARG A 9 -5.69 -9.64 17.68
C ARG A 9 -4.91 -9.14 16.46
N HIS A 10 -4.94 -7.83 16.18
CA HIS A 10 -4.23 -7.25 15.04
C HIS A 10 -2.72 -7.45 15.15
N LEU A 11 -2.15 -7.27 16.35
CA LEU A 11 -0.72 -7.50 16.58
C LEU A 11 -0.33 -8.97 16.35
N ALA A 12 -1.13 -9.91 16.84
CA ALA A 12 -0.90 -11.34 16.61
C ALA A 12 -0.96 -11.70 15.12
N GLN A 13 -1.94 -11.15 14.39
CA GLN A 13 -2.05 -11.36 12.94
C GLN A 13 -0.89 -10.76 12.15
N LEU A 14 -0.43 -9.56 12.51
CA LEU A 14 0.77 -8.98 11.92
C LEU A 14 2.02 -9.82 12.24
N GLY A 15 2.08 -10.46 13.40
CA GLY A 15 3.11 -11.44 13.74
C GLY A 15 3.10 -12.65 12.80
N LEU A 16 1.94 -13.22 12.50
CA LEU A 16 1.82 -14.33 11.54
C LEU A 16 2.22 -13.90 10.13
N LEU A 17 1.80 -12.71 9.69
CA LEU A 17 2.21 -12.16 8.40
C LEU A 17 3.72 -11.92 8.35
N LYS A 18 4.32 -11.46 9.45
CA LYS A 18 5.77 -11.29 9.57
C LYS A 18 6.50 -12.61 9.32
N GLU A 19 6.06 -13.71 9.94
CA GLU A 19 6.64 -15.04 9.75
C GLU A 19 6.61 -15.46 8.27
N ILE A 20 5.46 -15.30 7.60
CA ILE A 20 5.30 -15.60 6.18
C ILE A 20 6.29 -14.79 5.32
N LEU A 21 6.45 -13.49 5.61
CA LEU A 21 7.35 -12.63 4.84
C LEU A 21 8.83 -12.91 5.14
N ASP A 22 9.18 -13.23 6.38
CA ASP A 22 10.56 -13.61 6.75
C ASP A 22 11.01 -14.88 6.02
N GLU A 23 10.11 -15.86 5.81
CA GLU A 23 10.39 -17.08 5.05
C GLU A 23 10.77 -16.80 3.59
N THR A 24 10.31 -15.66 3.03
CA THR A 24 10.70 -15.20 1.69
C THR A 24 12.01 -14.42 1.65
N GLY A 25 12.65 -14.21 2.82
CA GLY A 25 13.90 -13.48 2.95
C GLY A 25 13.75 -11.96 3.00
N LEU A 26 12.52 -11.44 3.16
CA LEU A 26 12.30 -10.00 3.30
C LEU A 26 12.69 -9.52 4.70
N ALA A 27 13.31 -8.35 4.79
CA ALA A 27 13.58 -7.71 6.07
C ALA A 27 12.28 -7.10 6.61
N THR A 28 11.81 -7.60 7.76
CA THR A 28 10.56 -7.13 8.36
C THR A 28 10.72 -6.62 9.79
N ASN A 29 9.90 -5.64 10.16
CA ASN A 29 9.86 -5.07 11.51
C ASN A 29 8.42 -4.69 11.90
N VAL A 30 8.01 -5.02 13.12
CA VAL A 30 6.70 -4.62 13.65
C VAL A 30 6.87 -3.39 14.54
N LEU A 31 6.15 -2.33 14.20
CA LEU A 31 5.98 -1.15 15.01
C LEU A 31 4.67 -1.26 15.79
N GLU A 32 4.76 -1.31 17.11
CA GLU A 32 3.58 -1.30 17.96
C GLU A 32 2.92 0.07 18.02
N LYS A 33 1.61 0.08 18.32
CA LYS A 33 0.86 1.32 18.49
C LYS A 33 1.48 2.19 19.59
N SER A 34 1.51 3.49 19.36
CA SER A 34 2.00 4.51 20.27
C SER A 34 1.16 5.78 20.12
N GLU A 35 1.48 6.83 20.88
CA GLU A 35 0.81 8.13 20.70
C GLU A 35 1.06 8.71 19.29
N ALA A 36 2.23 8.45 18.71
CA ALA A 36 2.58 8.90 17.36
C ALA A 36 2.01 8.00 16.25
N ILE A 37 1.77 6.72 16.55
CA ILE A 37 1.29 5.71 15.58
C ILE A 37 0.06 5.02 16.16
N PRO A 38 -1.17 5.39 15.77
CA PRO A 38 -2.38 4.92 16.44
C PRO A 38 -2.71 3.43 16.19
N LEU A 39 -2.02 2.78 15.25
CA LEU A 39 -2.22 1.39 14.86
C LEU A 39 -0.89 0.63 14.87
N HIS A 40 -0.95 -0.68 15.07
CA HIS A 40 0.23 -1.53 14.83
C HIS A 40 0.51 -1.57 13.33
N VAL A 41 1.79 -1.52 12.97
CA VAL A 41 2.24 -1.54 11.57
C VAL A 41 3.33 -2.59 11.42
N LEU A 42 3.18 -3.51 10.47
CA LEU A 42 4.29 -4.33 10.00
C LEU A 42 4.92 -3.61 8.80
N MET A 43 6.22 -3.37 8.86
CA MET A 43 7.02 -2.86 7.76
C MET A 43 7.78 -4.02 7.13
N ALA A 44 7.79 -4.09 5.81
CA ALA A 44 8.65 -5.00 5.06
C ALA A 44 9.44 -4.20 4.01
N GLY A 45 10.77 -4.33 4.02
CA GLY A 45 11.58 -3.90 2.89
C GLY A 45 11.25 -4.75 1.68
N PHE A 46 11.18 -4.15 0.50
CA PHE A 46 10.88 -4.84 -0.74
C PHE A 46 11.87 -4.46 -1.84
N GLN A 47 11.82 -5.17 -2.98
CA GLN A 47 12.69 -4.92 -4.12
C GLN A 47 12.75 -3.43 -4.47
N GLU A 48 13.97 -2.97 -4.73
CA GLU A 48 14.20 -1.64 -5.27
C GLU A 48 13.35 -1.41 -6.51
N ASP A 49 13.02 -0.16 -6.77
CA ASP A 49 12.39 0.18 -8.05
C ASP A 49 13.39 0.10 -9.21
N LYS A 50 12.92 0.39 -10.43
CA LYS A 50 13.76 0.39 -11.64
C LYS A 50 14.97 1.33 -11.57
N LYS A 51 14.99 2.29 -10.63
CA LYS A 51 16.08 3.25 -10.43
C LYS A 51 16.97 2.90 -9.23
N GLY A 52 16.78 1.74 -8.59
CA GLY A 52 17.57 1.29 -7.45
C GLY A 52 17.20 1.96 -6.12
N ARG A 53 16.00 2.53 -6.00
CA ARG A 53 15.55 3.19 -4.76
C ARG A 53 14.85 2.17 -3.86
N GLU A 54 15.22 2.18 -2.57
CA GLU A 54 14.58 1.34 -1.56
C GLU A 54 13.08 1.64 -1.46
N ARG A 55 12.30 0.58 -1.22
CA ARG A 55 10.86 0.66 -1.03
C ARG A 55 10.44 -0.15 0.18
N PHE A 56 9.43 0.37 0.86
CA PHE A 56 8.82 -0.28 2.00
C PHE A 56 7.34 -0.51 1.75
N LEU A 57 6.87 -1.67 2.19
CA LEU A 57 5.47 -2.00 2.32
C LEU A 57 5.07 -1.84 3.78
N HIS A 58 3.97 -1.14 4.01
CA HIS A 58 3.35 -0.99 5.32
C HIS A 58 2.05 -1.78 5.36
N PHE A 59 1.93 -2.60 6.38
CA PHE A 59 0.79 -3.44 6.65
C PHE A 59 0.11 -2.99 7.94
N SER A 60 -1.17 -2.68 7.89
CA SER A 60 -1.93 -2.31 9.08
C SER A 60 -3.39 -2.71 8.96
N PHE A 61 -3.98 -3.17 10.05
CA PHE A 61 -5.42 -3.44 10.09
C PHE A 61 -6.18 -2.14 10.30
N LEU A 62 -7.10 -1.83 9.39
CA LEU A 62 -7.97 -0.67 9.52
C LEU A 62 -8.99 -0.91 10.64
N PRO A 63 -9.27 0.13 11.46
CA PRO A 63 -10.31 0.04 12.47
C PRO A 63 -11.67 -0.14 11.80
N LEU A 64 -12.34 -1.23 12.11
CA LEU A 64 -13.74 -1.46 11.77
C LEU A 64 -14.62 -1.37 13.02
N ASN A 65 -15.90 -1.07 12.81
CA ASN A 65 -16.90 -1.24 13.85
C ASN A 65 -17.31 -2.72 13.90
N ASP A 66 -16.71 -3.48 14.81
CA ASP A 66 -16.94 -4.92 14.96
C ASP A 66 -18.41 -5.27 15.29
N GLU A 67 -19.22 -4.32 15.76
CA GLU A 67 -20.67 -4.51 15.99
C GLU A 67 -21.47 -4.64 14.69
N GLU A 68 -21.01 -4.00 13.62
CA GLU A 68 -21.67 -3.97 12.32
C GLU A 68 -21.00 -4.91 11.31
N ILE A 69 -19.67 -5.06 11.39
CA ILE A 69 -18.86 -5.82 10.44
C ILE A 69 -17.95 -6.78 11.21
N ALA A 70 -18.50 -7.93 11.59
CA ALA A 70 -17.78 -8.95 12.38
C ALA A 70 -17.12 -10.05 11.54
N ALA A 71 -17.55 -10.23 10.28
CA ALA A 71 -17.14 -11.37 9.45
C ALA A 71 -15.80 -11.16 8.73
N ILE A 72 -15.34 -9.91 8.61
CA ILE A 72 -14.14 -9.55 7.87
C ILE A 72 -13.23 -8.64 8.67
N GLN A 73 -11.97 -8.62 8.29
CA GLN A 73 -10.96 -7.66 8.72
C GLN A 73 -10.32 -7.04 7.49
N LEU A 74 -9.93 -5.77 7.60
CA LEU A 74 -9.35 -5.04 6.48
C LEU A 74 -7.86 -4.83 6.71
N LEU A 75 -7.03 -5.59 6.01
CA LEU A 75 -5.59 -5.39 5.97
C LEU A 75 -5.26 -4.37 4.89
N GLN A 76 -4.77 -3.20 5.30
CA GLN A 76 -4.17 -2.24 4.40
C GLN A 76 -2.76 -2.69 4.02
N ILE A 77 -2.46 -2.66 2.73
CA ILE A 77 -1.12 -2.70 2.15
C ILE A 77 -0.87 -1.33 1.54
N TYR A 78 0.21 -0.67 1.96
CA TYR A 78 0.50 0.70 1.60
C TYR A 78 1.98 0.87 1.26
N SER A 79 2.29 1.60 0.20
CA SER A 79 3.66 1.97 -0.15
C SER A 79 3.71 3.43 -0.56
N THR A 80 4.66 4.18 0.00
CA THR A 80 5.00 5.52 -0.49
C THR A 80 5.92 5.38 -1.68
N LEU A 81 5.62 6.08 -2.77
CA LEU A 81 6.46 6.05 -3.96
C LEU A 81 7.77 6.83 -3.70
N PRO A 82 8.93 6.35 -4.18
CA PRO A 82 10.24 6.92 -3.87
C PRO A 82 10.57 8.17 -4.71
N PHE A 83 9.58 9.03 -4.96
CA PHE A 83 9.72 10.29 -5.69
C PHE A 83 8.69 11.31 -5.21
N HIS A 84 9.03 12.59 -5.41
CA HIS A 84 8.23 13.72 -4.95
C HIS A 84 7.52 14.40 -6.13
N LEU A 85 6.38 15.03 -5.85
CA LEU A 85 5.78 15.95 -6.81
C LEU A 85 6.58 17.26 -6.83
N GLN A 86 6.93 17.71 -8.03
CA GLN A 86 7.41 19.07 -8.21
C GLN A 86 6.31 20.11 -7.94
N GLU A 87 6.72 21.36 -7.74
CA GLU A 87 5.79 22.47 -7.58
C GLU A 87 4.96 22.67 -8.86
N GLY A 88 3.65 22.88 -8.71
CA GLY A 88 2.76 23.19 -9.83
C GLY A 88 2.30 22.01 -10.70
N VAL A 89 2.83 20.79 -10.50
CA VAL A 89 2.43 19.61 -11.32
C VAL A 89 1.30 18.77 -10.72
N ARG A 90 0.84 19.10 -9.50
CA ARG A 90 -0.13 18.30 -8.73
C ARG A 90 -1.40 17.97 -9.52
N ASP A 91 -1.98 18.94 -10.21
CA ASP A 91 -3.23 18.74 -10.95
C ASP A 91 -3.03 17.82 -12.17
N GLY A 92 -1.88 17.93 -12.84
CA GLY A 92 -1.49 17.03 -13.92
C GLY A 92 -1.29 15.60 -13.45
N VAL A 93 -0.59 15.42 -12.32
CA VAL A 93 -0.43 14.11 -11.68
C VAL A 93 -1.80 13.54 -11.30
N ALA A 94 -2.68 14.33 -10.67
CA ALA A 94 -4.01 13.87 -10.27
C ALA A 94 -4.86 13.39 -11.46
N ALA A 95 -4.76 14.04 -12.62
CA ALA A 95 -5.43 13.60 -13.85
C ALA A 95 -4.90 12.24 -14.35
N VAL A 96 -3.58 12.03 -14.29
CA VAL A 96 -2.96 10.73 -14.62
C VAL A 96 -3.40 9.64 -13.64
N LEU A 97 -3.43 9.94 -12.33
CA LEU A 97 -3.87 8.97 -11.32
C LEU A 97 -5.32 8.54 -11.54
N LEU A 98 -6.20 9.47 -11.91
CA LEU A 98 -7.59 9.16 -12.22
C LEU A 98 -7.69 8.13 -13.35
N GLU A 99 -6.96 8.33 -14.44
CA GLU A 99 -6.95 7.41 -15.57
C GLU A 99 -6.38 6.04 -15.18
N ILE A 100 -5.23 6.00 -14.50
CA ILE A 100 -4.61 4.74 -14.06
C ILE A 100 -5.56 3.97 -13.13
N ASN A 101 -6.18 4.64 -12.17
CA ASN A 101 -7.04 4.00 -11.17
C ASN A 101 -8.28 3.32 -11.76
N THR A 102 -8.74 3.71 -12.95
CA THR A 102 -9.84 3.02 -13.65
C THR A 102 -9.43 1.68 -14.29
N ARG A 103 -8.12 1.41 -14.38
CA ARG A 103 -7.54 0.24 -15.06
C ARG A 103 -6.92 -0.75 -14.08
N LEU A 104 -6.76 -0.35 -12.82
CA LEU A 104 -6.16 -1.18 -11.79
C LEU A 104 -7.14 -2.28 -11.33
N PRO A 105 -6.71 -3.56 -11.33
CA PRO A 105 -7.51 -4.66 -10.80
C PRO A 105 -7.56 -4.64 -9.26
N ILE A 106 -6.47 -4.17 -8.62
CA ILE A 106 -6.39 -3.96 -7.18
C ILE A 106 -5.66 -2.65 -6.88
N GLY A 107 -5.90 -2.16 -5.68
CA GLY A 107 -5.26 -0.94 -5.17
C GLY A 107 -5.60 0.32 -5.95
N HIS A 108 -4.97 1.41 -5.55
CA HIS A 108 -5.08 2.71 -6.21
C HIS A 108 -3.86 3.55 -5.87
N PHE A 109 -3.50 4.44 -6.79
CA PHE A 109 -2.58 5.53 -6.53
C PHE A 109 -3.31 6.71 -5.91
N GLY A 110 -2.61 7.44 -5.04
CA GLY A 110 -3.13 8.66 -4.43
C GLY A 110 -2.02 9.65 -4.06
N ILE A 111 -2.45 10.87 -3.72
CA ILE A 111 -1.60 11.92 -3.15
C ILE A 111 -2.15 12.19 -1.75
N ASN A 112 -1.32 12.06 -0.71
CA ASN A 112 -1.75 12.34 0.66
C ASN A 112 -1.72 13.84 0.99
N GLU A 113 -2.08 14.19 2.22
CA GLU A 113 -2.12 15.58 2.70
C GLU A 113 -0.74 16.25 2.72
N GLN A 114 0.33 15.46 2.75
CA GLN A 114 1.74 15.88 2.73
C GLN A 114 2.31 16.00 1.31
N ASN A 115 1.49 15.86 0.26
CA ASN A 115 1.91 15.78 -1.14
C ASN A 115 2.89 14.62 -1.40
N GLU A 116 2.71 13.49 -0.74
CA GLU A 116 3.42 12.25 -1.05
C GLU A 116 2.53 11.36 -1.92
N LEU A 117 3.13 10.81 -2.98
CA LEU A 117 2.49 9.81 -3.80
C LEU A 117 2.55 8.46 -3.11
N HIS A 118 1.44 7.74 -3.17
CA HIS A 118 1.35 6.40 -2.60
C HIS A 118 0.57 5.46 -3.48
N TYR A 119 0.78 4.17 -3.25
CA TYR A 119 -0.04 3.09 -3.76
C TYR A 119 -0.63 2.30 -2.59
N ARG A 120 -1.94 2.13 -2.58
CA ARG A 120 -2.70 1.59 -1.44
C ARG A 120 -3.71 0.56 -1.89
N TYR A 121 -3.74 -0.56 -1.19
CA TYR A 121 -4.75 -1.60 -1.34
C TYR A 121 -5.32 -1.98 0.03
N VAL A 122 -6.62 -2.26 0.08
CA VAL A 122 -7.29 -2.74 1.29
C VAL A 122 -7.80 -4.15 1.00
N TYR A 123 -7.07 -5.13 1.54
CA TYR A 123 -7.38 -6.54 1.39
C TYR A 123 -8.37 -6.97 2.49
N SER A 124 -9.54 -7.47 2.06
CA SER A 124 -10.55 -8.00 2.97
C SER A 124 -10.29 -9.47 3.26
N ILE A 125 -10.05 -9.78 4.52
CA ILE A 125 -9.74 -11.14 5.01
C ILE A 125 -10.90 -11.59 5.89
N SER A 126 -11.25 -12.88 5.83
CA SER A 126 -12.21 -13.45 6.77
C SER A 126 -11.69 -13.35 8.21
N ALA A 127 -12.51 -12.84 9.13
CA ALA A 127 -12.16 -12.76 10.55
C ALA A 127 -11.99 -14.14 11.22
N SER A 128 -12.50 -15.20 10.59
CA SER A 128 -12.40 -16.59 11.08
C SER A 128 -11.26 -17.38 10.45
N SER A 129 -10.64 -16.86 9.38
CA SER A 129 -9.57 -17.55 8.66
C SER A 129 -8.20 -17.12 9.15
N LYS A 130 -7.23 -18.03 9.07
CA LYS A 130 -5.82 -17.68 9.16
C LYS A 130 -5.34 -17.17 7.80
N PHE A 131 -4.22 -16.46 7.79
CA PHE A 131 -3.51 -16.19 6.55
C PHE A 131 -3.14 -17.51 5.88
N ASP A 132 -3.56 -17.63 4.62
CA ASP A 132 -2.98 -18.58 3.69
C ASP A 132 -1.73 -17.93 3.10
N SER A 133 -0.57 -18.56 3.27
CA SER A 133 0.71 -17.98 2.83
C SER A 133 0.78 -17.86 1.32
N GLU A 134 0.24 -18.82 0.57
CA GLU A 134 0.26 -18.78 -0.90
C GLU A 134 -0.62 -17.63 -1.40
N GLU A 135 -1.84 -17.51 -0.87
CA GLU A 135 -2.77 -16.42 -1.24
C GLU A 135 -2.18 -15.04 -0.93
N VAL A 136 -1.60 -14.86 0.26
CA VAL A 136 -0.99 -13.58 0.66
C VAL A 136 0.16 -13.21 -0.27
N LEU A 137 1.05 -14.16 -0.59
CA LEU A 137 2.19 -13.91 -1.46
C LEU A 137 1.76 -13.63 -2.90
N GLU A 138 0.69 -14.26 -3.39
CA GLU A 138 0.11 -13.93 -4.71
C GLU A 138 -0.48 -12.52 -4.73
N ILE A 139 -1.22 -12.12 -3.69
CA ILE A 139 -1.77 -10.77 -3.57
C ILE A 139 -0.66 -9.72 -3.51
N LEU A 140 0.41 -10.00 -2.77
CA LEU A 140 1.59 -9.11 -2.71
C LEU A 140 2.29 -9.01 -4.05
N SER A 141 2.46 -10.13 -4.75
CA SER A 141 3.03 -10.14 -6.09
C SER A 141 2.20 -9.30 -7.06
N LEU A 142 0.87 -9.43 -7.01
CA LEU A 142 -0.04 -8.63 -7.81
C LEU A 142 0.03 -7.14 -7.43
N PHE A 143 0.09 -6.81 -6.14
CA PHE A 143 0.20 -5.44 -5.65
C PHE A 143 1.47 -4.76 -6.19
N VAL A 144 2.61 -5.43 -6.07
CA VAL A 144 3.89 -4.92 -6.56
C VAL A 144 3.87 -4.77 -8.07
N TYR A 145 3.40 -5.81 -8.79
CA TYR A 145 3.32 -5.79 -10.24
C TYR A 145 2.48 -4.61 -10.76
N MET A 146 1.33 -4.36 -10.15
CA MET A 146 0.47 -3.22 -10.51
C MET A 146 1.10 -1.87 -10.16
N CYS A 147 1.78 -1.77 -9.01
CA CYS A 147 2.52 -0.58 -8.62
C CYS A 147 3.62 -0.27 -9.64
N ASP A 148 4.46 -1.25 -9.97
CA ASP A 148 5.59 -1.09 -10.90
C ASP A 148 5.18 -0.79 -12.33
N MET A 149 4.08 -1.38 -12.78
CA MET A 149 3.57 -1.17 -14.13
C MET A 149 3.20 0.30 -14.39
N PHE A 150 2.71 1.01 -13.38
CA PHE A 150 2.20 2.37 -13.53
C PHE A 150 3.03 3.46 -12.85
N ALA A 151 3.85 3.12 -11.85
CA ALA A 151 4.64 4.10 -11.10
C ALA A 151 5.53 4.97 -12.00
N GLU A 152 6.10 4.41 -13.06
CA GLU A 152 6.93 5.15 -14.02
C GLU A 152 6.14 6.24 -14.76
N HIS A 153 4.90 5.96 -15.16
CA HIS A 153 4.00 6.93 -15.80
C HIS A 153 3.65 8.07 -14.85
N VAL A 154 3.43 7.75 -13.58
CA VAL A 154 3.18 8.75 -12.53
C VAL A 154 4.43 9.60 -12.30
N GLU A 155 5.60 8.97 -12.24
CA GLU A 155 6.88 9.65 -12.00
C GLU A 155 7.19 10.66 -13.11
N LEU A 156 6.97 10.32 -14.38
CA LEU A 156 7.22 11.22 -15.52
C LEU A 156 6.50 12.57 -15.38
N VAL A 157 5.26 12.57 -14.87
CA VAL A 157 4.51 13.82 -14.67
C VAL A 157 4.88 14.46 -13.34
N ALA A 158 5.11 13.67 -12.30
CA ALA A 158 5.51 14.16 -10.98
C ALA A 158 6.87 14.88 -11.01
N SER A 159 7.80 14.43 -11.87
CA SER A 159 9.11 15.05 -12.08
C SER A 159 9.11 16.18 -13.13
N GLY A 160 7.96 16.47 -13.75
CA GLY A 160 7.86 17.46 -14.82
C GLY A 160 8.52 17.05 -16.15
N GLU A 161 8.94 15.79 -16.30
CA GLU A 161 9.55 15.27 -17.52
C GLU A 161 8.54 15.10 -18.67
N ALA A 162 7.25 14.91 -18.36
CA ALA A 162 6.17 14.79 -19.33
C ALA A 162 4.92 15.59 -18.94
N ALA A 163 4.18 16.05 -19.95
CA ALA A 163 2.86 16.64 -19.74
C ALA A 163 1.83 15.54 -19.47
N ALA A 164 0.85 15.82 -18.59
CA ALA A 164 -0.19 14.87 -18.22
C ALA A 164 -0.96 14.34 -19.42
N GLU A 165 -1.29 15.20 -20.39
CA GLU A 165 -2.02 14.81 -21.60
C GLU A 165 -1.26 13.76 -22.43
N GLN A 166 0.07 13.86 -22.49
CA GLN A 166 0.91 12.92 -23.25
C GLN A 166 0.88 11.54 -22.60
N VAL A 167 1.01 11.49 -21.28
CA VAL A 167 0.97 10.23 -20.51
C VAL A 167 -0.42 9.60 -20.59
N ILE A 168 -1.48 10.39 -20.43
CA ILE A 168 -2.87 9.90 -20.54
C ILE A 168 -3.15 9.30 -21.92
N GLN A 169 -2.62 9.89 -23.00
CA GLN A 169 -2.76 9.34 -24.35
C GLN A 169 -2.05 8.00 -24.51
N ALA A 170 -0.88 7.81 -23.87
CA ALA A 170 -0.14 6.56 -23.92
C ALA A 170 -0.81 5.43 -23.11
N LEU A 171 -1.68 5.76 -22.15
CA LEU A 171 -2.45 4.80 -21.34
C LEU A 171 -3.76 4.32 -22.01
N ARG A 172 -4.04 4.74 -23.25
CA ARG A 172 -5.22 4.34 -24.03
C ARG A 172 -4.86 3.30 -25.08
#